data_AF-X1N156-F1
#
_entry.id   AF-X1N156-F1
#
_cell.length_a   1.000
_cell.length_b   1.000
_cell.length_c   1.000
_cell.angle_alpha   90.00
_cell.angle_beta   90.00
_cell.angle_gamma   90.00
#
_symmetry.space_group_name_H-M   'P 1'
#
loop_
_entity.id
_entity.type
_entity.pdbx_description
1 polymer ?
#
loop_
_entity_poly.entity_id
_entity_poly.type
_entity_poly.pdbx_seq_one_letter_code
_entity_poly.pdbx_strand_id
1 'polypeptide(L)'
;EQYHSESFKDYIILKNNKILQDYDDILNPKKISIERVLVRKFLEEYELMPSLIHLHNGIQKSYELSETIVERVKNLKKKEKLISKKIIEEIAKVHSVKIQFPYLDFLYEIVENYFKIQIPRSSNVSNFLSTL
;
A
#
# COMPACT_ATOMS: atom_id res chain seq x y z
N GLU A 1 -18.95 23.18 28.65
CA GLU A 1 -19.32 21.77 28.47
C GLU A 1 -18.09 20.92 28.75
N GLN A 2 -18.15 20.04 29.75
CA GLN A 2 -17.08 19.10 30.10
C GLN A 2 -17.15 17.90 29.17
N TYR A 3 -16.14 17.72 28.32
CA TYR A 3 -16.01 16.51 27.50
C TYR A 3 -15.44 15.38 28.36
N HIS A 4 -16.27 14.38 28.65
CA HIS A 4 -15.86 13.15 29.33
C HIS A 4 -14.89 12.36 28.44
N SER A 5 -13.68 12.10 28.95
CA SER A 5 -12.57 11.46 28.24
C SER A 5 -12.67 9.94 28.08
N GLU A 6 -13.80 9.33 28.49
CA GLU A 6 -13.90 7.87 28.62
C GLU A 6 -14.43 7.16 27.37
N SER A 7 -15.00 7.88 26.39
CA SER A 7 -15.69 7.25 25.25
C SER A 7 -14.87 7.10 23.97
N PHE A 8 -13.57 7.40 23.96
CA PHE A 8 -12.77 7.43 22.72
C PHE A 8 -11.81 6.26 22.53
N LYS A 9 -11.83 5.25 23.41
CA LYS A 9 -10.94 4.09 23.30
C LYS A 9 -11.15 3.29 22.02
N ASP A 10 -12.38 3.33 21.49
CA ASP A 10 -12.77 2.61 20.28
C ASP A 10 -13.06 3.57 19.12
N TYR A 11 -12.29 4.65 18.90
CA TYR A 11 -12.48 5.47 17.68
C TYR A 11 -11.17 5.87 16.98
N ILE A 12 -11.08 5.64 15.67
CA ILE A 12 -10.05 6.26 14.80
C ILE A 12 -10.67 7.51 14.16
N ILE A 13 -10.14 8.69 14.48
CA ILE A 13 -10.57 9.97 13.90
C ILE A 13 -9.85 10.16 12.57
N LEU A 14 -10.53 9.87 11.45
CA LEU A 14 -10.04 10.24 10.12
C LEU A 14 -11.15 10.91 9.30
N LYS A 15 -10.85 12.17 8.93
CA LYS A 15 -11.61 13.14 8.09
C LYS A 15 -12.63 14.03 8.83
N ASN A 16 -12.20 15.28 9.09
CA ASN A 16 -13.01 16.50 9.34
C ASN A 16 -14.43 16.28 9.89
N ASN A 17 -14.54 15.75 11.12
CA ASN A 17 -15.77 15.69 11.93
C ASN A 17 -16.72 14.50 11.70
N LYS A 18 -16.31 13.42 11.02
CA LYS A 18 -17.07 12.16 11.05
C LYS A 18 -16.42 11.15 11.98
N ILE A 19 -17.13 10.82 13.04
CA ILE A 19 -16.82 9.68 13.91
C ILE A 19 -17.22 8.43 13.14
N LEU A 20 -16.25 7.58 12.83
CA LEU A 20 -16.45 6.31 12.13
C LEU A 20 -16.54 5.21 13.18
N GLN A 21 -17.72 4.58 13.29
CA GLN A 21 -18.02 3.55 14.30
C GLN A 21 -17.71 2.12 13.84
N ASP A 22 -17.41 1.91 12.56
CA ASP A 22 -17.33 0.57 11.98
C ASP A 22 -15.88 0.21 11.59
N TYR A 23 -15.20 -0.50 12.49
CA TYR A 23 -13.80 -0.90 12.31
C TYR A 23 -13.59 -1.87 11.16
N ASP A 24 -14.50 -2.85 11.04
CA ASP A 24 -14.31 -4.01 10.17
C ASP A 24 -14.66 -3.70 8.71
N ASP A 25 -15.61 -2.79 8.46
CA ASP A 25 -16.02 -2.37 7.12
C ASP A 25 -15.07 -1.35 6.48
N ILE A 26 -14.31 -0.59 7.29
CA ILE A 26 -13.47 0.52 6.80
C ILE A 26 -12.01 0.08 6.62
N LEU A 27 -11.48 -0.73 7.54
CA LEU A 27 -10.07 -1.12 7.58
C LEU A 27 -9.94 -2.63 7.65
N ASN A 28 -10.16 -3.33 6.52
CA ASN A 28 -9.89 -4.76 6.45
C ASN A 28 -8.41 -5.03 6.80
N PRO A 29 -8.09 -5.67 7.94
CA PRO A 29 -6.73 -5.80 8.44
C PRO A 29 -5.79 -6.55 7.49
N LYS A 30 -6.35 -7.43 6.64
CA LYS A 30 -5.60 -8.15 5.61
C LYS A 30 -5.23 -7.22 4.45
N LYS A 31 -6.14 -6.31 4.08
CA LYS A 31 -5.91 -5.32 3.00
C LYS A 31 -4.90 -4.27 3.41
N ILE A 32 -4.97 -3.75 4.64
CA ILE A 32 -4.07 -2.69 5.12
C ILE A 32 -2.76 -3.21 5.72
N SER A 33 -2.39 -4.46 5.42
CA SER A 33 -1.26 -5.13 6.08
C SER A 33 0.09 -4.47 5.74
N ILE A 34 0.23 -3.94 4.53
CA ILE A 34 1.43 -3.25 4.07
C ILE A 34 1.52 -1.84 4.67
N GLU A 35 0.41 -1.10 4.67
CA GLU A 35 0.28 0.22 5.27
C GLU A 35 0.56 0.16 6.76
N ARG A 36 0.05 -0.89 7.44
CA ARG A 36 0.37 -1.15 8.84
C ARG A 36 1.87 -1.31 9.05
N VAL A 37 2.56 -2.05 8.19
CA VAL A 37 4.03 -2.20 8.29
C VAL A 37 4.75 -0.87 8.09
N LEU A 38 4.29 -0.03 7.15
CA LEU A 38 4.84 1.30 6.89
C LEU A 38 4.67 2.23 8.11
N VAL A 39 3.47 2.26 8.69
CA VAL A 39 3.12 3.14 9.82
C VAL A 39 3.64 2.60 11.16
N ARG A 40 3.87 1.29 11.29
CA ARG A 40 4.33 0.67 12.54
C ARG A 40 5.65 1.28 13.03
N LYS A 41 6.63 1.47 12.14
CA LYS A 41 7.90 2.10 12.51
C LYS A 41 7.71 3.54 12.99
N PHE A 42 6.81 4.29 12.35
CA PHE A 42 6.46 5.63 12.81
C PHE A 42 5.85 5.61 14.22
N LEU A 43 5.01 4.62 14.54
CA LEU A 43 4.36 4.51 15.86
C LEU A 43 5.27 3.93 16.96
N GLU A 44 6.28 3.16 16.59
CA GLU A 44 7.23 2.54 17.53
C GLU A 44 8.32 3.52 18.00
N GLU A 45 8.60 4.56 17.23
CA GLU A 45 9.59 5.58 17.60
C GLU A 45 9.07 6.52 18.69
N TYR A 46 9.88 6.71 19.72
CA TYR A 46 9.59 7.68 20.79
C TYR A 46 9.78 9.12 20.33
N GLU A 47 10.78 9.37 19.49
CA GLU A 47 11.17 10.69 19.01
C GLU A 47 10.46 11.04 17.70
N LEU A 48 9.93 12.27 17.61
CA LEU A 48 9.12 12.73 16.47
C LEU A 48 9.92 12.78 15.14
N MET A 49 11.17 13.21 15.17
CA MET A 49 11.94 13.37 13.95
C MET A 49 12.30 12.03 13.29
N PRO A 50 12.85 11.04 14.02
CA PRO A 50 13.04 9.68 13.50
C PRO A 50 11.75 9.05 12.99
N SER A 51 10.63 9.23 13.70
CA SER A 51 9.34 8.67 13.27
C SER A 51 8.92 9.22 11.91
N LEU A 52 8.96 10.55 11.75
CA LEU A 52 8.64 11.21 10.49
C LEU A 52 9.57 10.79 9.35
N ILE A 53 10.86 10.62 9.62
CA ILE A 53 11.84 10.12 8.65
C ILE A 53 11.46 8.70 8.19
N HIS A 54 11.09 7.80 9.10
CA HIS A 54 10.66 6.45 8.72
C HIS A 54 9.42 6.45 7.83
N LEU A 55 8.41 7.26 8.17
CA LEU A 55 7.21 7.39 7.37
C LEU A 55 7.52 7.96 5.98
N HIS A 56 8.28 9.05 5.94
CA HIS A 56 8.69 9.69 4.69
C HIS A 56 9.43 8.71 3.77
N ASN A 57 10.43 8.02 4.30
CA ASN A 57 11.21 7.04 3.54
C ASN A 57 10.35 5.87 3.06
N GLY A 58 9.38 5.42 3.87
CA GLY A 58 8.44 4.39 3.48
C GLY A 58 7.58 4.79 2.28
N ILE A 59 6.98 5.99 2.34
CA ILE A 59 6.15 6.55 1.27
C ILE A 59 6.99 6.80 0.01
N GLN A 60 8.15 7.44 0.15
CA GLN A 60 9.06 7.72 -0.96
C GLN A 60 9.47 6.43 -1.67
N LYS A 61 9.86 5.40 -0.91
CA LYS A 61 10.23 4.11 -1.49
C LYS A 61 9.07 3.48 -2.25
N SER A 62 7.86 3.48 -1.69
CA SER A 62 6.67 2.94 -2.39
C SER A 62 6.38 3.68 -3.69
N TYR A 63 6.57 5.01 -3.70
CA TYR A 63 6.46 5.82 -4.89
C TYR A 63 7.49 5.42 -5.96
N GLU A 64 8.78 5.38 -5.59
CA GLU A 64 9.89 5.03 -6.50
C GLU A 64 9.72 3.63 -7.12
N LEU A 65 9.30 2.64 -6.33
CA LEU A 65 9.04 1.29 -6.86
C LEU A 65 7.83 1.27 -7.80
N SER A 66 6.81 2.11 -7.55
CA SER A 66 5.63 2.23 -8.41
C SER A 66 5.97 2.89 -9.74
N GLU A 67 6.91 3.83 -9.77
CA GLU A 67 7.38 4.45 -11.03
C GLU A 67 7.98 3.42 -11.98
N THR A 68 8.76 2.45 -11.48
CA THR A 68 9.27 1.34 -12.32
C THR A 68 8.14 0.54 -12.96
N ILE A 69 7.04 0.31 -12.23
CA ILE A 69 5.87 -0.37 -12.80
C ILE A 69 5.22 0.51 -13.88
N VAL A 70 5.09 1.81 -13.64
CA VAL A 70 4.55 2.77 -14.62
C VAL A 70 5.37 2.78 -15.91
N GLU A 71 6.69 2.86 -15.80
CA GLU A 71 7.60 2.80 -16.95
C GLU A 71 7.43 1.49 -17.71
N ARG A 72 7.36 0.38 -16.98
CA ARG A 72 7.16 -0.93 -17.60
C ARG A 72 5.84 -1.02 -18.33
N VAL A 73 4.73 -0.50 -17.77
CA VAL A 73 3.41 -0.45 -18.41
C VAL A 73 3.45 0.39 -19.69
N LYS A 74 4.06 1.58 -19.64
CA LYS A 74 4.19 2.48 -20.81
C LYS A 74 4.97 1.85 -21.96
N ASN A 75 5.92 0.97 -21.65
CA ASN A 75 6.78 0.29 -22.62
C ASN A 75 6.22 -1.06 -23.11
N LEU A 76 5.01 -1.46 -22.69
CA LEU A 76 4.38 -2.69 -23.17
C LEU A 76 3.97 -2.58 -24.64
N LYS A 77 4.18 -3.67 -25.39
CA LYS A 77 3.61 -3.77 -26.74
C LYS A 77 2.08 -3.90 -26.66
N LYS A 78 1.36 -3.46 -27.69
CA LYS A 78 -0.11 -3.63 -27.77
C LYS A 78 -0.47 -5.12 -27.55
N LYS A 79 -1.34 -5.38 -26.57
CA LYS A 79 -1.81 -6.71 -26.10
C LYS A 79 -0.83 -7.51 -25.23
N GLU A 80 0.37 -7.00 -24.95
CA GLU A 80 1.27 -7.61 -23.96
C GLU A 80 0.66 -7.45 -22.56
N LYS A 81 0.75 -8.50 -21.76
CA LYS A 81 0.29 -8.50 -20.38
C LYS A 81 1.46 -8.53 -19.41
N LEU A 82 1.28 -7.87 -18.28
CA LEU A 82 2.23 -7.85 -17.17
C LEU A 82 2.25 -9.18 -16.43
N ILE A 83 3.47 -9.69 -16.22
CA ILE A 83 3.74 -10.91 -15.47
C ILE A 83 4.38 -10.49 -14.14
N SER A 84 3.67 -10.71 -13.03
CA SER A 84 4.08 -10.26 -11.69
C SER A 84 5.50 -10.67 -11.30
N LYS A 85 5.90 -11.90 -11.61
CA LYS A 85 7.26 -12.39 -11.34
C LYS A 85 8.34 -11.55 -12.02
N LYS A 86 8.11 -11.15 -13.29
CA LYS A 86 9.06 -10.31 -14.03
C LYS A 86 9.18 -8.92 -13.41
N ILE A 87 8.07 -8.39 -12.87
CA ILE A 87 8.09 -7.09 -12.18
C ILE A 87 8.85 -7.15 -10.87
N ILE A 88 8.67 -8.21 -10.09
CA ILE A 88 9.44 -8.39 -8.86
C ILE A 88 10.94 -8.48 -9.18
N GLU A 89 11.31 -9.22 -10.24
CA GLU A 89 12.70 -9.33 -10.70
C GLU A 89 13.25 -7.99 -11.20
N GLU A 90 12.45 -7.20 -11.92
CA GLU A 90 12.82 -5.88 -12.42
C GLU A 90 13.03 -4.88 -11.28
N ILE A 91 12.08 -4.78 -10.35
CA ILE A 91 12.20 -3.98 -9.13
C ILE A 91 13.45 -4.38 -8.33
N ALA A 92 13.70 -5.68 -8.18
CA ALA A 92 14.88 -6.16 -7.47
C ALA A 92 16.19 -5.77 -8.14
N LYS A 93 16.22 -5.69 -9.47
CA LYS A 93 17.41 -5.26 -10.23
C LYS A 93 17.62 -3.75 -10.17
N VAL A 94 16.56 -2.96 -10.37
CA VAL A 94 16.65 -1.49 -10.43
C VAL A 94 16.92 -0.91 -9.05
N HIS A 95 16.22 -1.40 -8.03
CA HIS A 95 16.23 -0.80 -6.68
C HIS A 95 17.05 -1.60 -5.66
N SER A 96 17.65 -2.73 -6.05
CA SER A 96 18.37 -3.64 -5.13
C SER A 96 17.54 -4.09 -3.92
N VAL A 97 16.21 -4.22 -4.10
CA VAL A 97 15.25 -4.58 -3.04
C VAL A 97 14.40 -5.76 -3.46
N LYS A 98 14.31 -6.78 -2.59
CA LYS A 98 13.38 -7.90 -2.79
C LYS A 98 12.02 -7.54 -2.19
N ILE A 99 10.97 -7.69 -2.99
CA ILE A 99 9.58 -7.53 -2.55
C ILE A 99 8.81 -8.84 -2.69
N GLN A 100 7.75 -8.99 -1.88
CA GLN A 100 6.84 -10.12 -1.95
C GLN A 100 5.56 -9.73 -2.71
N PHE A 101 4.78 -10.71 -3.16
CA PHE A 101 3.53 -10.47 -3.89
C PHE A 101 2.55 -9.51 -3.17
N PRO A 102 2.33 -9.59 -1.85
CA PRO A 102 1.43 -8.64 -1.18
C PRO A 102 1.88 -7.18 -1.31
N TYR A 103 3.21 -6.94 -1.27
CA TYR A 103 3.74 -5.61 -1.48
C TYR A 103 3.62 -5.18 -2.94
N LEU A 104 3.77 -6.11 -3.90
CA LEU A 104 3.51 -5.83 -5.31
C LEU A 104 2.05 -5.43 -5.56
N ASP A 105 1.10 -6.10 -4.93
CA ASP A 105 -0.33 -5.75 -5.03
C ASP A 105 -0.59 -4.34 -4.49
N PHE A 106 0.01 -3.99 -3.35
CA PHE A 106 -0.01 -2.64 -2.82
C PHE A 106 0.57 -1.60 -3.81
N LEU A 107 1.72 -1.89 -4.45
CA LEU A 107 2.29 -1.01 -5.47
C LEU A 107 1.38 -0.86 -6.69
N TYR A 108 0.70 -1.95 -7.10
CA TYR A 108 -0.29 -1.87 -8.16
C TYR A 108 -1.46 -0.96 -7.82
N GLU A 109 -1.94 -0.98 -6.57
CA GLU A 109 -2.96 -0.05 -6.11
C GLU A 109 -2.48 1.40 -6.19
N ILE A 110 -1.20 1.69 -5.89
CA ILE A 110 -0.62 3.03 -6.08
C ILE A 110 -0.65 3.41 -7.57
N VAL A 111 -0.20 2.53 -8.46
CA VAL A 111 -0.20 2.79 -9.92
C VAL A 111 -1.60 3.07 -10.45
N GLU A 112 -2.58 2.28 -10.04
CA GLU A 112 -3.97 2.42 -10.52
C GLU A 112 -4.65 3.66 -9.90
N ASN A 113 -4.43 3.93 -8.60
CA ASN A 113 -5.14 4.99 -7.89
C ASN A 113 -4.44 6.34 -7.92
N TYR A 114 -3.12 6.39 -7.77
CA TYR A 114 -2.36 7.63 -7.76
C TYR A 114 -1.95 8.04 -9.18
N PHE A 115 -1.31 7.14 -9.94
CA PHE A 115 -0.86 7.44 -11.30
C PHE A 115 -1.98 7.34 -12.35
N LYS A 116 -3.15 6.80 -11.99
CA LYS A 116 -4.32 6.65 -12.88
C LYS A 116 -4.02 5.79 -14.12
N ILE A 117 -3.16 4.78 -13.98
CA ILE A 117 -2.76 3.89 -15.08
C ILE A 117 -3.35 2.50 -14.86
N GLN A 118 -4.09 2.00 -15.83
CA GLN A 118 -4.61 0.63 -15.81
C GLN A 118 -3.50 -0.36 -16.12
N ILE A 119 -3.39 -1.41 -15.31
CA ILE A 119 -2.36 -2.43 -15.47
C ILE A 119 -2.95 -3.62 -16.25
N PRO A 120 -2.47 -3.92 -17.47
CA PRO A 120 -2.94 -5.07 -18.23
C PRO A 120 -2.33 -6.37 -17.68
N ARG A 121 -2.86 -6.91 -16.59
CA ARG A 121 -2.30 -8.09 -15.90
C ARG A 121 -2.62 -9.39 -16.65
N SER A 122 -1.67 -10.32 -16.75
CA SER A 122 -1.95 -11.70 -17.19
C SER A 122 -2.73 -12.39 -16.08
N SER A 123 -4.00 -12.71 -16.33
CA SER A 123 -4.82 -13.49 -15.42
C SER A 123 -4.13 -14.83 -15.16
N ASN A 124 -3.46 -14.94 -14.02
CA ASN A 124 -3.17 -16.20 -13.36
C ASN A 124 -3.06 -15.92 -11.87
N VAL A 125 -4.15 -16.28 -11.16
CA VAL A 125 -4.26 -16.47 -9.71
C VAL A 125 -4.46 -15.21 -8.85
N SER A 126 -5.72 -14.78 -8.80
CA SER A 126 -6.44 -14.59 -7.52
C SER A 126 -7.81 -15.31 -7.58
N ASN A 127 -7.83 -16.51 -8.18
CA ASN A 127 -8.79 -17.56 -7.81
C ASN A 127 -8.42 -18.19 -6.44
N PHE A 128 -7.56 -17.54 -5.65
CA PHE A 128 -7.22 -17.95 -4.29
C PHE A 128 -8.18 -17.33 -3.25
N LEU A 129 -8.92 -16.29 -3.63
CA LEU A 129 -9.90 -15.61 -2.77
C LEU A 129 -11.35 -16.13 -2.94
N SER A 130 -11.56 -17.15 -3.77
CA SER A 130 -12.89 -17.74 -4.00
C SER A 130 -13.07 -19.15 -3.42
N THR A 131 -12.06 -19.70 -2.71
CA THR A 131 -12.10 -21.06 -2.14
C THR A 131 -11.61 -21.16 -0.69
N LEU A 132 -11.82 -20.12 0.12
CA LEU A 132 -11.65 -20.20 1.57
C LEU A 132 -12.85 -19.56 2.28
#